data_AF-A0A9P5V1V9-F1
#
_entry.id   AF-A0A9P5V1V9-F1
#
_cell.length_a   1.000
_cell.length_b   1.000
_cell.length_c   1.000
_cell.angle_alpha   90.00
_cell.angle_beta   90.00
_cell.angle_gamma   90.00
#
_symmetry.space_group_name_H-M   'P 1'
#
loop_
_entity.id
_entity.type
_entity.pdbx_description
1 polymer ?
#
loop_
_entity_poly.entity_id
_entity_poly.type
_entity_poly.pdbx_seq_one_letter_code
_entity_poly.pdbx_strand_id
1 'polypeptide(L)'
;WHLRFTYVLSAAFDSGVAFFGLLSFFIFGIREVGMPYWWGNPERDICRLDTYPLMAPKGGRVDPWALDPTAEDAPKYVFPKAYVPFVPK
;
A
#
# COMPACT_ATOMS: atom_id res chain seq x y z
N TRP A 1 38.89 -9.55 0.91
CA TRP A 1 38.98 -8.87 -0.40
C TRP A 1 37.62 -8.37 -0.90
N HIS A 2 36.52 -9.14 -0.76
CA HIS A 2 35.15 -8.73 -1.15
C HIS A 2 34.61 -7.44 -0.49
N LEU A 3 34.85 -7.22 0.81
CA LEU A 3 34.30 -6.06 1.56
C LEU A 3 34.78 -4.68 1.09
N ARG A 4 35.90 -4.58 0.37
CA ARG A 4 36.44 -3.29 -0.08
C ARG A 4 35.79 -2.77 -1.37
N PHE A 5 35.11 -3.60 -2.15
CA PHE A 5 34.51 -3.18 -3.43
C PHE A 5 32.97 -3.15 -3.40
N THR A 6 32.36 -3.70 -2.36
CA THR A 6 30.90 -3.71 -2.20
C THR A 6 30.30 -2.32 -2.07
N TYR A 7 31.03 -1.33 -1.53
CA TYR A 7 30.51 0.04 -1.41
C TYR A 7 30.29 0.70 -2.78
N VAL A 8 31.18 0.46 -3.75
CA VAL A 8 31.05 0.97 -5.12
C VAL A 8 29.85 0.32 -5.81
N LEU A 9 29.72 -1.00 -5.67
CA LEU A 9 28.58 -1.74 -6.21
C LEU A 9 27.25 -1.28 -5.60
N SER A 10 27.23 -1.06 -4.29
CA SER A 10 26.07 -0.53 -3.57
C SER A 10 25.70 0.87 -4.05
N ALA A 11 26.67 1.76 -4.21
CA ALA A 11 26.43 3.12 -4.72
C ALA A 11 25.96 3.12 -6.19
N ALA A 12 26.52 2.25 -7.01
CA ALA A 12 26.10 2.07 -8.40
C ALA A 12 24.67 1.50 -8.49
N PHE A 13 24.30 0.58 -7.58
CA PHE A 13 22.95 0.03 -7.54
C PHE A 13 21.92 1.08 -7.09
N ASP A 14 22.22 1.87 -6.07
CA ASP A 14 21.32 2.93 -5.58
C ASP A 14 21.08 4.02 -6.64
N SER A 15 22.16 4.56 -7.21
CA SER A 15 22.08 5.54 -8.31
C SER A 15 21.44 4.96 -9.57
N GLY A 16 21.69 3.67 -9.86
CA GLY A 16 21.06 2.96 -10.97
C GLY A 16 19.54 2.85 -10.79
N VAL A 17 19.06 2.44 -9.62
CA VAL A 17 17.62 2.35 -9.32
C VAL A 17 16.96 3.72 -9.43
N ALA A 18 17.60 4.79 -8.93
CA ALA A 18 17.08 6.15 -9.08
C ALA A 18 16.97 6.58 -10.55
N PHE A 19 18.00 6.31 -11.36
CA PHE A 19 17.99 6.60 -12.79
C PHE A 19 16.91 5.82 -13.53
N PHE A 20 16.80 4.51 -13.31
CA PHE A 20 15.77 3.69 -13.95
C PHE A 20 14.35 4.06 -13.50
N GLY A 21 14.20 4.54 -12.26
CA GLY A 21 12.95 5.12 -11.78
C GLY A 21 12.53 6.31 -12.65
N LEU A 22 13.42 7.31 -12.80
CA LEU A 22 13.16 8.49 -13.63
C LEU A 22 12.90 8.11 -15.10
N LEU A 23 13.69 7.19 -15.67
CA LEU A 23 13.52 6.70 -17.02
C LEU A 23 12.13 6.06 -17.22
N SER A 24 11.65 5.31 -16.23
CA SER A 24 10.32 4.71 -16.26
C SER A 24 9.22 5.78 -16.32
N PHE A 25 9.34 6.87 -15.54
CA PHE A 25 8.38 7.99 -15.60
C PHE A 25 8.30 8.61 -16.99
N PHE A 26 9.44 8.79 -17.68
CA PHE A 26 9.43 9.31 -19.05
C PHE A 26 8.80 8.32 -20.04
N ILE A 27 9.18 7.04 -19.98
CA ILE A 27 8.65 6.01 -20.89
C ILE A 27 7.12 5.88 -20.73
N PHE A 28 6.62 5.79 -19.50
CA PHE A 28 5.20 5.67 -19.23
C PHE A 28 4.44 6.97 -19.50
N GLY A 29 5.05 8.13 -19.23
CA GLY A 29 4.49 9.43 -19.58
C GLY A 29 4.26 9.60 -21.08
N ILE A 30 5.22 9.20 -21.91
CA ILE A 30 5.08 9.25 -23.38
C ILE A 30 3.97 8.30 -23.87
N ARG A 31 3.71 7.22 -23.15
CA ARG A 31 2.67 6.24 -23.47
C ARG A 31 1.31 6.58 -22.85
N GLU A 32 1.15 7.76 -22.25
CA GLU A 32 -0.08 8.20 -21.57
C GLU A 32 -0.54 7.23 -20.46
N VAL A 33 0.40 6.51 -19.84
CA VAL A 33 0.12 5.60 -18.72
C VAL A 33 0.34 6.37 -17.41
N GLY A 34 -0.75 6.83 -16.82
CA GLY A 34 -0.75 7.62 -15.59
C GLY A 34 -0.38 6.82 -14.33
N MET A 35 0.42 7.45 -13.47
CA MET A 35 0.61 7.00 -12.08
C MET A 35 -0.73 7.24 -11.33
N PRO A 36 -1.19 6.36 -10.41
CA PRO A 36 -0.42 5.32 -9.73
C PRO A 36 -0.63 3.88 -10.25
N TYR A 37 -1.44 3.68 -11.30
CA TYR A 37 -1.82 2.35 -11.79
C TYR A 37 -0.61 1.48 -12.18
N TRP A 38 0.31 2.02 -13.00
CA TRP A 38 1.51 1.27 -13.43
C TRP A 38 2.56 1.09 -12.34
N TRP A 39 2.53 1.94 -11.30
CA TRP A 39 3.44 1.84 -10.14
C TRP A 39 2.97 0.77 -9.13
N GLY A 40 1.90 0.04 -9.44
CA GLY A 40 1.39 -1.03 -8.58
C GLY A 40 0.30 -0.59 -7.60
N ASN A 41 -0.37 0.54 -7.86
CA ASN A 41 -1.61 0.90 -7.18
C ASN A 41 -2.80 0.67 -8.13
N PRO A 42 -3.30 -0.56 -8.26
CA PRO A 42 -4.46 -0.85 -9.08
C PRO A 42 -5.71 -0.15 -8.52
N GLU A 43 -6.70 0.12 -9.37
CA GLU A 43 -7.97 0.73 -8.96
C GLU A 43 -8.81 -0.17 -8.05
N ARG A 44 -8.48 -1.46 -8.00
CA ARG A 44 -9.17 -2.47 -7.20
C ARG A 44 -8.39 -2.76 -5.93
N ASP A 45 -9.13 -2.86 -4.84
CA ASP A 45 -8.62 -3.28 -3.53
C ASP A 45 -7.82 -4.58 -3.65
N ILE A 46 -6.51 -4.51 -3.38
CA ILE A 46 -5.61 -5.68 -3.45
C ILE A 46 -5.69 -6.52 -2.18
N CYS A 47 -6.04 -5.87 -1.07
CA CYS A 47 -6.11 -6.47 0.25
C CYS A 47 -7.49 -6.22 0.85
N ARG A 48 -7.96 -7.18 1.66
CA ARG A 48 -9.22 -7.04 2.40
C ARG A 48 -9.29 -5.71 3.16
N LEU A 49 -8.16 -5.26 3.72
CA LEU A 49 -8.05 -4.06 4.53
C LEU A 49 -8.29 -2.74 3.78
N ASP A 50 -8.21 -2.73 2.45
CA ASP A 50 -8.31 -1.51 1.63
C ASP A 50 -9.75 -0.93 1.64
N THR A 51 -10.75 -1.80 1.70
CA THR A 51 -12.17 -1.41 1.82
C THR A 51 -12.56 -0.92 3.22
N TYR A 52 -11.67 -1.10 4.22
CA TYR A 52 -12.00 -0.71 5.59
C TYR A 52 -11.77 0.77 5.79
N PRO A 53 -12.65 1.46 6.55
CA PRO A 53 -12.38 2.83 6.94
C PRO A 53 -11.05 2.87 7.73
N LEU A 54 -10.19 3.85 7.41
CA LEU A 54 -8.95 4.14 8.15
C LEU A 54 -9.18 4.36 9.65
N MET A 55 -10.43 4.58 10.04
CA MET A 55 -10.88 4.67 11.42
C MET A 55 -11.81 3.50 11.76
N ALA A 56 -11.48 2.78 12.83
CA ALA A 56 -12.34 1.71 13.35
C ALA A 56 -13.72 2.30 13.72
N PRO A 57 -14.83 1.79 13.17
CA PRO A 57 -16.16 2.24 13.55
C PRO A 57 -16.44 1.84 15.00
N LYS A 58 -17.01 2.76 15.80
CA LYS A 58 -17.29 2.55 17.24
C LYS A 58 -18.15 1.31 17.55
N GLY A 59 -18.87 0.77 16.57
CA GLY A 59 -19.72 -0.43 16.71
C GLY A 59 -19.24 -1.67 15.95
N GLY A 60 -18.01 -1.64 15.39
CA GLY A 60 -17.54 -2.66 14.44
C GLY A 60 -18.25 -2.57 13.09
N ARG A 61 -17.66 -3.13 12.03
CA ARG A 61 -18.33 -3.33 10.73
C ARG A 61 -18.48 -4.83 10.50
N VAL A 62 -19.64 -5.25 10.00
CA VAL A 62 -19.87 -6.64 9.59
C VAL A 62 -18.90 -7.00 8.47
N ASP A 63 -18.29 -8.18 8.58
CA ASP A 63 -17.45 -8.76 7.54
C ASP A 63 -18.24 -8.96 6.23
N PRO A 64 -17.91 -8.27 5.12
CA PRO A 64 -18.56 -8.49 3.82
C PRO A 64 -18.26 -9.87 3.21
N TRP A 65 -17.22 -10.53 3.71
CA TRP A 65 -16.71 -11.85 3.33
C TRP A 65 -17.01 -12.92 4.38
N ALA A 66 -17.90 -12.66 5.34
CA ALA A 66 -18.40 -13.69 6.24
C ALA A 66 -19.11 -14.77 5.44
N LEU A 67 -19.16 -15.99 6.00
CA LEU A 67 -19.90 -17.10 5.39
C LEU A 67 -21.36 -16.69 5.09
N ASP A 68 -21.96 -15.92 6.01
CA ASP A 68 -23.26 -15.26 5.84
C ASP A 68 -23.21 -13.82 6.39
N PRO A 69 -23.08 -12.78 5.55
CA PRO A 69 -22.98 -11.38 6.00
C PRO A 69 -24.33 -10.77 6.40
N THR A 70 -25.45 -11.43 6.10
CA THR A 70 -26.81 -10.98 6.45
C THR A 70 -27.32 -11.58 7.75
N ALA A 71 -26.59 -12.52 8.35
CA ALA A 71 -26.96 -13.15 9.61
C ALA A 71 -26.80 -12.16 10.78
N GLU A 72 -27.67 -12.27 11.79
CA GLU A 72 -27.65 -11.38 12.96
C GLU A 72 -26.37 -11.52 13.80
N ASP A 73 -25.75 -12.70 13.74
CA ASP A 73 -24.54 -13.12 14.45
C ASP A 73 -23.27 -13.06 13.58
N ALA A 74 -23.33 -12.39 12.42
CA ALA A 74 -22.19 -12.27 11.52
C ALA A 74 -20.95 -11.66 12.24
N PRO A 75 -19.75 -12.23 12.05
CA PRO A 75 -18.54 -11.75 12.70
C PRO A 75 -18.26 -10.30 12.30
N LYS A 76 -17.98 -9.47 13.31
CA LYS A 76 -17.61 -8.06 13.12
C LYS A 76 -16.11 -7.91 13.26
N TYR A 77 -15.48 -7.24 12.29
CA TYR A 77 -14.08 -6.87 12.45
C TYR A 77 -13.96 -5.65 13.37
N VAL A 78 -13.13 -5.79 14.40
CA VAL A 78 -12.73 -4.71 15.30
C VAL A 78 -11.21 -4.68 15.30
N PHE A 79 -10.63 -3.55 14.88
CA PHE A 79 -9.18 -3.39 15.00
C PHE A 79 -8.81 -3.39 16.49
N PRO A 80 -7.72 -4.08 16.90
CA PRO A 80 -7.33 -4.18 18.31
C PRO A 80 -7.00 -2.83 18.94
N LYS A 81 -6.73 -1.79 18.13
CA LYS A 81 -6.49 -0.42 18.57
C LYS A 81 -7.23 0.55 17.65
N ALA A 82 -8.03 1.44 18.23
CA ALA A 82 -8.64 2.54 17.49
C ALA A 82 -7.54 3.52 17.03
N TYR A 83 -7.60 3.97 15.77
CA TYR A 83 -6.76 5.07 15.31
C TYR A 83 -7.13 6.35 16.08
N VAL A 84 -6.14 6.92 16.75
CA VAL A 84 -6.25 8.26 17.36
C VAL A 84 -5.56 9.23 16.40
N PRO A 85 -6.29 10.19 15.78
CA PRO A 85 -5.64 11.19 14.95
C PRO A 85 -4.62 11.97 15.78
N PHE A 86 -3.47 12.29 15.18
CA PHE A 86 -2.50 13.16 15.82
C PHE A 86 -3.11 14.54 16.04
N VAL A 87 -3.24 14.96 17.30
CA VAL A 87 -3.64 16.32 17.66
C VAL A 87 -2.36 17.12 17.89
N PRO A 88 -2.01 18.09 17.03
CA PRO A 88 -0.90 18.99 17.32
C PRO A 88 -1.18 19.77 18.61
N LYS A 89 -0.21 19.83 19.52
CA LYS A 89 -0.27 20.64 20.74
C LYS A 89 0.05 22.10 20.45
#